data_AF-A0A382DVB3-F1
#
_entry.id   AF-A0A382DVB3-F1
#
_cell.length_a   1.000
_cell.length_b   1.000
_cell.length_c   1.000
_cell.angle_alpha   90.00
_cell.angle_beta   90.00
_cell.angle_gamma   90.00
#
_symmetry.space_group_name_H-M   'P 1'
#
loop_
_entity.id
_entity.type
_entity.pdbx_description
1 polymer ?
#
loop_
_entity_poly.entity_id
_entity_poly.type
_entity_poly.pdbx_seq_one_letter_code
_entity_poly.pdbx_strand_id
1 'polypeptide(L)'
;MKQLILLLFPLYFLYPQITGIVIDARTDNPLSGVNITSGETGTASDYKGRFTLNVQPGDEVTFSHIGYEPVILKPNSPEIRIKMTPKTIKGKQVFISATRTVAGLTPVAFST
;
A
#
# COMPACT_ATOMS: atom_id res chain seq x y z
N MET A 1 59.38 -3.03 15.39
CA MET A 1 58.30 -2.13 14.94
C MET A 1 57.22 -2.99 14.32
N LYS A 2 56.18 -3.34 15.08
CA LYS A 2 55.13 -4.26 14.63
C LYS A 2 53.93 -3.39 14.24
N GLN A 3 53.74 -3.19 12.94
CA GLN A 3 52.63 -2.41 12.40
C GLN A 3 51.31 -3.07 12.79
N LEU A 4 50.49 -2.37 13.57
CA LEU A 4 49.14 -2.77 13.92
C LEU A 4 48.23 -2.33 12.78
N ILE A 5 47.92 -3.24 11.86
CA ILE A 5 46.93 -3.02 10.80
C ILE A 5 45.55 -3.08 11.45
N LEU A 6 44.94 -1.90 11.65
CA LEU A 6 43.56 -1.76 12.11
C LEU A 6 42.63 -1.97 10.91
N LEU A 7 42.10 -3.19 10.77
CA LEU A 7 41.14 -3.57 9.76
C LEU A 7 39.79 -2.90 10.08
N LEU A 8 39.54 -1.74 9.47
CA LEU A 8 38.25 -1.04 9.47
C LEU A 8 37.23 -1.88 8.68
N PHE A 9 36.61 -2.85 9.34
CA PHE A 9 35.44 -3.55 8.80
C PHE A 9 34.26 -2.58 8.81
N PRO A 10 33.65 -2.23 7.66
CA PRO A 10 32.40 -1.48 7.67
C PRO A 10 31.34 -2.33 8.36
N LEU A 11 30.79 -1.81 9.47
CA LEU A 11 29.61 -2.34 10.14
C LEU A 11 28.41 -2.14 9.20
N TYR A 12 28.15 -3.11 8.33
CA TYR A 12 26.89 -3.16 7.59
C TYR A 12 25.77 -3.42 8.60
N PHE A 13 24.90 -2.45 8.83
CA PHE A 13 23.65 -2.65 9.57
C PHE A 13 22.77 -3.61 8.77
N LEU A 14 22.69 -4.86 9.21
CA LEU A 14 21.81 -5.87 8.63
C LEU A 14 20.42 -5.72 9.27
N TYR A 15 19.51 -5.02 8.58
CA TYR A 15 18.12 -4.94 9.04
C TYR A 15 17.43 -6.29 8.86
N PRO A 16 16.58 -6.73 9.81
CA PRO A 16 15.76 -7.92 9.62
C PRO A 16 14.89 -7.71 8.38
N GLN A 17 14.95 -8.65 7.45
CA GLN A 17 14.18 -8.59 6.22
C GLN A 17 13.00 -9.56 6.32
N ILE A 18 11.82 -9.06 5.98
CA ILE A 18 10.65 -9.90 5.75
C ILE A 18 10.41 -10.00 4.25
N THR A 19 9.96 -11.18 3.85
CA THR A 19 9.55 -11.50 2.49
C THR A 19 8.16 -12.11 2.53
N GLY A 20 7.48 -12.11 1.40
CA GLY A 20 6.16 -12.72 1.38
C GLY A 20 5.42 -12.57 0.07
N ILE A 21 4.16 -13.00 0.11
CA ILE A 21 3.21 -12.85 -0.99
C ILE A 21 1.91 -12.25 -0.45
N VAL A 22 1.37 -11.27 -1.17
CA VAL A 22 0.05 -10.70 -0.92
C VAL A 22 -0.93 -11.27 -1.94
N ILE A 23 -2.06 -11.75 -1.45
CA ILE A 23 -3.11 -12.37 -2.26
C ILE A 23 -4.49 -11.84 -1.89
N ASP A 24 -5.42 -11.93 -2.83
CA ASP A 24 -6.83 -11.67 -2.61
C ASP A 24 -7.44 -12.80 -1.75
N ALA A 25 -8.13 -12.44 -0.68
CA ALA A 25 -8.68 -13.41 0.28
C ALA A 25 -9.82 -14.28 -0.30
N ARG A 26 -10.48 -13.85 -1.38
CA ARG A 26 -11.62 -14.54 -2.00
C ARG A 26 -11.21 -15.44 -3.17
N THR A 27 -10.19 -15.04 -3.91
CA THR A 27 -9.76 -15.70 -5.15
C THR A 27 -8.41 -16.39 -5.03
N ASP A 28 -7.66 -16.14 -3.95
CA ASP A 28 -6.26 -16.57 -3.76
C ASP A 28 -5.29 -16.10 -4.87
N ASN A 29 -5.73 -15.18 -5.74
CA ASN A 29 -4.89 -14.59 -6.79
C ASN A 29 -3.86 -13.62 -6.20
N PRO A 30 -2.65 -13.54 -6.76
CA PRO A 30 -1.63 -12.58 -6.34
C PRO A 30 -2.08 -11.14 -6.57
N LEU A 31 -1.78 -10.27 -5.61
CA LEU A 31 -2.05 -8.84 -5.69
C LEU A 31 -0.77 -8.08 -5.98
N SER A 32 -0.69 -7.51 -7.18
CA SER A 32 0.39 -6.60 -7.59
C SER A 32 0.12 -5.17 -7.12
N GLY A 33 1.18 -4.43 -6.80
CA GLY A 33 1.08 -3.01 -6.45
C GLY A 33 0.47 -2.72 -5.08
N VAL A 34 0.44 -3.70 -4.18
CA VAL A 34 0.09 -3.49 -2.76
C VAL A 34 1.17 -2.64 -2.13
N ASN A 35 0.80 -1.54 -1.49
CA ASN A 35 1.70 -0.67 -0.76
C ASN A 35 1.96 -1.27 0.63
N ILE A 36 3.23 -1.43 0.98
CA ILE A 36 3.66 -2.14 2.19
C ILE A 36 4.64 -1.24 2.94
N THR A 37 4.29 -0.82 4.15
CA THR A 37 5.05 0.20 4.89
C THR A 37 5.30 -0.20 6.33
N SER A 38 6.48 0.14 6.85
CA SER A 38 6.89 0.00 8.24
C SER A 38 7.70 1.23 8.65
N GLY A 39 7.12 2.13 9.44
CA GLY A 39 7.74 3.41 9.78
C GLY A 39 8.10 4.24 8.53
N GLU A 40 9.38 4.56 8.38
CA GLU A 40 9.92 5.32 7.23
C GLU A 40 10.28 4.44 6.02
N THR A 41 10.18 3.12 6.16
CA THR A 41 10.50 2.18 5.07
C THR A 41 9.23 1.70 4.38
N GLY A 42 9.34 1.45 3.08
CA GLY A 42 8.22 0.91 2.31
C GLY A 42 8.67 0.23 1.04
N THR A 43 7.77 -0.59 0.50
CA THR A 43 7.92 -1.30 -0.76
C THR A 43 6.55 -1.52 -1.40
N ALA A 44 6.54 -2.04 -2.62
CA ALA A 44 5.32 -2.48 -3.27
C ALA A 44 5.43 -3.93 -3.72
N SER A 45 4.31 -4.66 -3.75
CA SER A 45 4.30 -6.02 -4.28
C SER A 45 4.49 -6.04 -5.81
N ASP A 46 5.23 -7.03 -6.30
CA ASP A 46 5.49 -7.24 -7.72
C ASP A 46 4.28 -7.88 -8.45
N TYR A 47 4.44 -8.17 -9.74
CA TYR A 47 3.41 -8.79 -10.59
C TYR A 47 2.99 -10.21 -10.15
N LYS A 48 3.78 -10.87 -9.29
CA LYS A 48 3.46 -12.16 -8.65
C LYS A 48 2.96 -11.97 -7.21
N GLY A 49 2.69 -10.74 -6.81
CA GLY A 49 2.28 -10.35 -5.46
C GLY A 49 3.38 -10.48 -4.41
N ARG A 50 4.64 -10.69 -4.82
CA ARG A 50 5.76 -10.88 -3.89
C ARG A 50 6.33 -9.56 -3.43
N PHE A 51 6.87 -9.53 -2.23
CA PHE A 51 7.52 -8.35 -1.68
C PHE A 51 8.71 -8.72 -0.80
N THR A 52 9.55 -7.71 -0.59
CA THR A 52 10.69 -7.74 0.34
C THR A 52 10.77 -6.39 1.03
N LEU A 53 10.79 -6.37 2.37
CA LEU A 53 10.86 -5.16 3.17
C LEU A 53 11.80 -5.35 4.37
N ASN A 54 12.61 -4.33 4.65
CA ASN A 54 13.41 -4.28 5.87
C ASN A 54 12.55 -3.73 7.01
N VAL A 55 12.45 -4.43 8.13
CA VAL A 55 11.56 -4.11 9.25
C VAL A 55 12.32 -4.20 10.55
N GLN A 56 12.22 -3.19 11.42
CA GLN A 56 12.84 -3.28 12.74
C GLN A 56 12.08 -4.26 13.63
N PRO A 57 12.75 -4.99 14.53
CA PRO A 57 12.06 -5.92 15.42
C PRO A 57 10.99 -5.20 16.27
N GLY A 58 9.75 -5.66 16.17
CA GLY A 58 8.62 -5.12 16.95
C GLY A 58 7.79 -4.05 16.22
N ASP A 59 8.24 -3.58 15.05
CA ASP A 59 7.49 -2.65 14.22
C ASP A 59 6.24 -3.29 13.61
N GLU A 60 5.23 -2.45 13.38
CA GLU A 60 4.03 -2.82 12.63
C GLU A 60 4.23 -2.58 11.14
N VAL A 61 3.80 -3.56 10.35
CA VAL A 61 3.77 -3.48 8.90
C VAL A 61 2.32 -3.30 8.46
N THR A 62 2.10 -2.25 7.67
CA THR A 62 0.80 -1.93 7.07
C THR A 62 0.80 -2.32 5.60
N PHE A 63 -0.23 -3.06 5.19
CA PHE A 63 -0.51 -3.43 3.81
C PHE A 63 -1.75 -2.68 3.36
N SER A 64 -1.65 -1.89 2.28
CA SER A 64 -2.76 -1.12 1.74
C SER A 64 -2.85 -1.23 0.22
N HIS A 65 -4.08 -1.33 -0.28
CA HIS A 65 -4.36 -1.40 -1.71
C HIS A 65 -5.76 -0.82 -1.98
N ILE A 66 -5.92 -0.08 -3.07
CA ILE A 66 -7.21 0.49 -3.45
C ILE A 66 -8.22 -0.64 -3.65
N GLY A 67 -9.40 -0.51 -3.05
CA GLY A 67 -10.45 -1.53 -3.13
C GLY A 67 -10.25 -2.73 -2.20
N TYR A 68 -9.33 -2.65 -1.22
CA TYR A 68 -9.15 -3.67 -0.17
C TYR A 68 -9.16 -3.04 1.22
N GLU A 69 -9.52 -3.83 2.22
CA GLU A 69 -9.32 -3.45 3.63
C GLU A 69 -7.83 -3.54 3.98
N PRO A 70 -7.29 -2.55 4.73
CA PRO A 70 -5.89 -2.56 5.13
C PRO A 70 -5.62 -3.67 6.15
N VAL A 71 -4.43 -4.25 6.10
CA VAL A 71 -3.96 -5.24 7.07
C VAL A 71 -2.78 -4.64 7.82
N ILE A 72 -2.81 -4.67 9.15
CA ILE A 72 -1.73 -4.20 10.02
C ILE A 72 -1.32 -5.36 10.91
N LEU A 73 -0.04 -5.71 10.91
CA LEU A 73 0.48 -6.77 11.76
C LEU A 73 1.93 -6.57 12.16
N LYS A 74 2.34 -7.25 13.22
CA LYS A 74 3.75 -7.39 13.61
C LYS A 74 4.28 -8.71 13.04
N PRO A 75 5.29 -8.70 12.15
CA PRO A 75 5.83 -9.93 11.58
C PRO A 75 6.45 -10.79 12.68
N ASN A 76 6.09 -12.07 12.70
CA ASN A 76 6.66 -13.08 13.60
C ASN A 76 7.54 -14.11 12.86
N SER A 77 7.64 -13.99 11.53
CA SER A 77 8.36 -14.89 10.63
C SER A 77 9.03 -14.08 9.52
N PRO A 78 10.21 -14.51 9.02
CA PRO A 78 10.87 -13.86 7.88
C PRO A 78 10.12 -14.06 6.56
N GLU A 79 9.24 -15.06 6.46
CA GLU A 79 8.37 -15.28 5.31
C GLU A 79 6.91 -15.27 5.77
N ILE A 80 6.08 -14.44 5.14
CA ILE A 80 4.66 -14.28 5.49
C ILE A 80 3.76 -14.29 4.26
N ARG A 81 2.56 -14.84 4.42
CA ARG A 81 1.51 -14.81 3.40
C ARG A 81 0.36 -13.94 3.89
N ILE A 82 0.07 -12.89 3.14
CA ILE A 82 -0.96 -11.89 3.49
C ILE A 82 -2.18 -12.09 2.61
N LYS A 83 -3.35 -12.19 3.25
CA LYS A 83 -4.65 -12.20 2.58
C LYS A 83 -5.33 -10.85 2.78
N MET A 84 -5.62 -10.13 1.70
CA MET A 84 -6.37 -8.88 1.75
C MET A 84 -7.82 -9.10 1.32
N THR A 85 -8.75 -8.57 2.09
CA THR A 85 -10.20 -8.69 1.82
C THR A 85 -10.65 -7.53 0.93
N PRO A 86 -11.32 -7.78 -0.21
CA PRO A 86 -11.88 -6.73 -1.04
C PRO A 86 -12.88 -5.86 -0.28
N LYS A 87 -12.74 -4.54 -0.44
CA LYS A 87 -13.61 -3.51 0.12
C LYS A 87 -14.52 -2.94 -0.96
N THR A 88 -15.82 -2.95 -0.70
CA THR A 88 -16.79 -2.29 -1.59
C THR A 88 -16.76 -0.78 -1.37
N ILE A 89 -16.38 -0.01 -2.40
CA ILE A 89 -16.45 1.45 -2.39
C ILE A 89 -17.80 1.85 -3.02
N LYS A 90 -18.76 2.31 -2.23
CA LYS A 90 -20.04 2.84 -2.72
C LYS A 90 -19.86 4.31 -3.12
N GLY A 91 -20.11 4.63 -4.39
CA GLY A 91 -20.08 6.01 -4.89
C GLY A 91 -21.29 6.83 -4.44
N LYS A 92 -21.15 8.16 -4.38
CA LYS A 92 -22.29 9.07 -4.19
C LYS A 92 -23.09 9.15 -5.49
N GLN A 93 -24.41 8.96 -5.38
CA GLN A 93 -25.33 9.17 -6.49
C GLN A 93 -25.42 10.67 -6.81
N VAL A 94 -25.30 11.01 -8.10
CA VAL A 94 -25.52 12.37 -8.59
C VAL A 94 -26.89 12.40 -9.27
N PHE A 95 -27.74 13.34 -8.85
CA PHE A 95 -29.01 13.61 -9.50
C PHE A 95 -28.80 14.67 -10.59
N ILE A 96 -29.07 14.31 -11.84
CA ILE A 96 -29.03 15.24 -12.97
C ILE A 96 -30.47 15.71 -13.20
N SER A 97 -30.76 16.95 -12.81
CA SER A 97 -32.02 17.62 -13.12
C SER A 97 -31.82 18.53 -14.32
N ALA A 98 -32.50 18.24 -15.42
CA ALA A 98 -32.56 19.14 -16.58
C ALA A 98 -33.77 20.06 -16.44
N THR A 99 -33.55 21.35 -16.21
CA THR A 99 -34.60 22.37 -16.33
C THR A 99 -34.73 22.75 -17.79
N ARG A 100 -35.90 22.54 -18.40
CA ARG A 100 -36.18 23.08 -19.74
C ARG A 100 -36.42 24.58 -19.60
N THR A 101 -35.50 25.39 -20.12
CA THR A 101 -35.68 26.85 -20.18
C THR A 101 -36.93 27.17 -20.97
N VAL A 102 -37.84 27.95 -20.39
CA VAL A 102 -39.01 28.49 -21.09
C VAL A 102 -38.70 29.93 -21.45
N ALA A 103 -38.70 30.24 -22.75
CA ALA A 103 -38.42 31.57 -23.27
C ALA A 103 -39.35 32.59 -22.59
N GLY A 104 -38.76 33.64 -22.00
CA GLY A 104 -39.49 34.72 -21.31
C GLY A 104 -39.77 34.50 -19.82
N LEU A 105 -39.46 33.33 -19.24
CA LEU A 105 -39.67 33.07 -17.79
C LEU A 105 -38.36 32.85 -17.02
N THR A 106 -37.31 32.33 -17.66
CA THR A 106 -36.04 32.02 -16.99
C THR A 106 -34.95 32.98 -17.49
N PRO A 107 -34.46 33.92 -16.67
CA PRO A 107 -33.31 34.72 -17.03
C PRO A 107 -32.06 33.84 -17.03
N VAL A 108 -31.35 33.76 -18.15
CA VAL A 108 -30.01 33.17 -18.21
C VAL A 108 -29.02 34.23 -17.74
N ALA A 109 -28.32 33.96 -16.64
CA ALA A 109 -27.13 34.72 -16.28
C ALA A 109 -25.99 34.23 -17.18
N PHE A 110 -25.60 35.05 -18.15
CA PHE A 110 -24.27 34.94 -18.73
C PHE A 110 -23.30 35.69 -17.82
N SER A 111 -22.30 34.98 -17.28
CA SER A 111 -21.05 35.61 -16.85
C SER A 111 -19.97 35.21 -17.85
N THR A 112 -19.34 36.21 -18.44
CA THR A 112 -18.06 36.10 -19.16
C THR A 112 -16.94 35.71 -18.19
#